data_AF-A0A934WNU9-F1
#
_entry.id   AF-A0A934WNU9-F1
#
_cell.length_a   1.000
_cell.length_b   1.000
_cell.length_c   1.000
_cell.angle_alpha   90.00
_cell.angle_beta   90.00
_cell.angle_gamma   90.00
#
_symmetry.space_group_name_H-M   'P 1'
#
loop_
_entity.id
_entity.type
_entity.pdbx_description
1 polymer ?
#
loop_
_entity_poly.entity_id
_entity_poly.type
_entity_poly.pdbx_seq_one_letter_code
_entity_poly.pdbx_strand_id
1 'polypeptide(L)'
;MPQALHAPAPIDTASEAHRHAYNAAFQELDLPWYWDARLFATLQPTGRAGVRAWVAQEQPHLLRAYPLDFLVDAIEATQTRCHQRIVGAIAAPAPRLAA
;
A
#
# COMPACT_ATOMS: atom_id res chain seq x y z
N MET A 1 25.02 -15.62 -27.07
CA MET A 1 23.67 -15.71 -26.50
C MET A 1 23.22 -14.29 -26.17
N PRO A 2 22.31 -13.67 -26.93
CA PRO A 2 21.82 -12.34 -26.59
C PRO A 2 20.90 -12.47 -25.36
N GLN A 3 21.21 -11.72 -24.32
CA GLN A 3 20.38 -11.66 -23.12
C GLN A 3 19.06 -10.99 -23.50
N ALA A 4 17.98 -11.76 -23.39
CA ALA A 4 16.63 -11.25 -23.61
C ALA A 4 16.40 -10.11 -22.63
N LEU A 5 16.21 -8.92 -23.18
CA LEU A 5 15.64 -7.75 -22.54
C LEU A 5 14.42 -8.23 -21.73
N HIS A 6 14.53 -8.29 -20.41
CA HIS A 6 13.36 -8.43 -19.56
C HIS A 6 12.61 -7.12 -19.71
N ALA A 7 11.72 -7.05 -20.69
CA ALA A 7 10.73 -5.99 -20.75
C ALA A 7 10.07 -5.97 -19.36
N PRO A 8 10.11 -4.85 -18.62
CA PRO A 8 9.36 -4.79 -17.37
C PRO A 8 7.91 -5.10 -17.77
N ALA A 9 7.38 -6.21 -17.23
CA ALA A 9 5.97 -6.53 -17.34
C ALA A 9 5.19 -5.24 -17.03
N PRO A 10 4.11 -4.93 -17.78
CA PRO A 10 3.36 -3.69 -17.61
C PRO A 10 3.12 -3.54 -16.11
N ILE A 11 3.80 -2.55 -15.56
CA ILE A 11 3.65 -2.17 -14.17
C ILE A 11 2.16 -1.91 -14.04
N ASP A 12 1.45 -2.75 -13.31
CA ASP A 12 0.05 -2.49 -13.02
C ASP A 12 0.05 -1.28 -12.10
N THR A 13 0.03 -0.10 -12.71
CA THR A 13 0.13 1.20 -12.05
C THR A 13 -0.95 1.34 -10.98
N ALA A 14 -2.07 0.63 -11.13
CA ALA A 14 -3.10 0.54 -10.12
C ALA A 14 -2.63 -0.25 -8.89
N SER A 15 -2.11 -1.47 -9.06
CA SER A 15 -1.53 -2.26 -7.96
C SER A 15 -0.35 -1.56 -7.28
N GLU A 16 0.51 -0.89 -8.05
CA GLU A 16 1.61 -0.10 -7.47
C GLU A 16 1.11 1.09 -6.67
N ALA A 17 0.16 1.87 -7.20
CA ALA A 17 -0.46 2.97 -6.46
C ALA A 17 -1.12 2.46 -5.16
N HIS A 18 -1.74 1.29 -5.21
CA HIS A 18 -2.35 0.65 -4.05
C HIS A 18 -1.31 0.25 -2.99
N ARG A 19 -0.21 -0.37 -3.41
CA ARG A 19 0.92 -0.72 -2.53
C ARG A 19 1.57 0.53 -1.92
N HIS A 20 1.78 1.57 -2.73
CA HIS A 20 2.31 2.84 -2.27
C HIS A 20 1.39 3.52 -1.25
N ALA A 21 0.08 3.41 -1.42
CA ALA A 21 -0.89 3.92 -0.45
C ALA A 21 -0.80 3.19 0.89
N TYR A 22 -0.63 1.87 0.92
CA TYR A 22 -0.40 1.11 2.17
C TYR A 22 0.91 1.53 2.83
N ASN A 23 2.01 1.60 2.08
CA ASN A 23 3.29 2.03 2.62
C ASN A 23 3.25 3.47 3.17
N ALA A 24 2.54 4.37 2.49
CA ALA A 24 2.30 5.72 3.00
C ALA A 24 1.46 5.70 4.28
N ALA A 25 0.44 4.85 4.36
CA ALA A 25 -0.38 4.70 5.55
C ALA A 25 0.42 4.22 6.76
N PHE A 26 1.33 3.27 6.58
CA PHE A 26 2.21 2.83 7.67
C PHE A 26 3.10 3.96 8.18
N GLN A 27 3.69 4.75 7.28
CA GLN A 27 4.51 5.90 7.65
C GLN A 27 3.70 6.98 8.38
N GLU A 28 2.45 7.22 7.98
CA GLU A 28 1.56 8.17 8.68
C GLU A 28 1.11 7.67 10.07
N LEU A 29 1.02 6.36 10.26
CA LEU A 29 0.71 5.72 11.54
C LEU A 29 1.97 5.47 12.40
N ASP A 30 3.14 5.95 11.96
CA ASP A 30 4.45 5.72 12.58
C ASP A 30 4.78 4.22 12.79
N LEU A 31 4.27 3.39 11.87
CA LEU A 31 4.52 1.96 11.83
C LEU A 31 5.75 1.71 10.94
N PRO A 32 6.83 1.11 11.45
CA PRO A 32 8.06 0.83 10.67
C PRO A 32 7.87 -0.39 9.74
N TRP A 33 6.75 -0.45 9.04
CA TRP A 33 6.35 -1.57 8.19
C TRP A 33 6.49 -1.18 6.73
N TYR A 34 6.91 -2.15 5.92
CA TYR A 34 7.01 -1.96 4.49
C TYR A 34 6.58 -3.23 3.77
N TRP A 35 5.63 -3.08 2.85
CA TRP A 35 5.23 -4.18 1.96
C TRP A 35 5.92 -4.06 0.61
N ASP A 36 6.69 -5.09 0.30
CA ASP A 36 7.24 -5.32 -1.03
C ASP A 36 6.16 -5.83 -2.00
N ALA A 37 6.47 -5.81 -3.29
CA ALA A 37 5.52 -6.20 -4.34
C ALA A 37 5.08 -7.67 -4.23
N ARG A 38 5.96 -8.56 -3.74
CA ARG A 38 5.65 -9.99 -3.58
C ARG A 38 4.69 -10.18 -2.43
N LEU A 39 4.97 -9.61 -1.26
CA LEU A 39 4.08 -9.67 -0.11
C LEU A 39 2.72 -9.06 -0.45
N PHE A 40 2.69 -7.87 -1.06
CA PHE A 40 1.45 -7.21 -1.46
C PHE A 40 0.62 -8.06 -2.42
N ALA A 41 1.23 -8.72 -3.42
CA ALA A 41 0.51 -9.60 -4.35
C ALA A 41 -0.16 -10.80 -3.65
N THR A 42 0.37 -11.27 -2.51
CA THR A 42 -0.27 -12.34 -1.72
C THR A 42 -1.44 -11.84 -0.86
N LEU A 43 -1.40 -10.58 -0.44
CA LEU A 43 -2.42 -9.96 0.42
C LEU A 43 -3.55 -9.29 -0.38
N GLN A 44 -3.25 -8.77 -1.57
CA GLN A 44 -4.22 -8.09 -2.44
C GLN A 44 -5.51 -8.89 -2.69
N PRO A 45 -5.49 -10.22 -2.93
CA PRO A 45 -6.72 -10.99 -3.18
C PRO A 45 -7.62 -11.11 -1.95
N THR A 46 -7.05 -11.03 -0.75
CA THR A 46 -7.78 -11.14 0.52
C THR A 46 -8.14 -9.77 1.11
N GLY A 47 -7.53 -8.70 0.61
CA GLY A 47 -7.77 -7.32 1.05
C GLY A 47 -7.66 -7.19 2.56
N ARG A 48 -8.68 -6.59 3.18
CA ARG A 48 -8.76 -6.39 4.63
C ARG A 48 -8.52 -7.67 5.45
N ALA A 49 -9.01 -8.82 4.99
CA ALA A 49 -8.81 -10.09 5.70
C ALA A 49 -7.34 -10.53 5.68
N GLY A 50 -6.64 -10.26 4.58
CA GLY A 50 -5.20 -10.50 4.45
C GLY A 50 -4.40 -9.61 5.39
N VAL A 51 -4.72 -8.31 5.44
CA VAL A 51 -4.11 -7.35 6.37
C VAL A 51 -4.31 -7.81 7.81
N ARG A 52 -5.53 -8.20 8.16
CA ARG A 52 -5.86 -8.72 9.51
C ARG A 52 -5.00 -9.93 9.88
N ALA A 53 -4.92 -10.92 9.01
CA ALA A 53 -4.15 -12.13 9.26
C ALA A 53 -2.64 -11.81 9.40
N TRP A 54 -2.12 -10.94 8.54
CA TRP A 54 -0.73 -10.52 8.56
C TRP A 54 -0.38 -9.76 9.85
N VAL A 55 -1.20 -8.79 10.27
CA VAL A 55 -0.99 -8.05 11.54
C VAL A 55 -1.06 -8.99 12.74
N ALA A 56 -1.99 -9.95 12.73
CA ALA A 56 -2.09 -10.94 13.81
C ALA A 56 -0.86 -11.84 13.93
N GLN A 57 -0.24 -12.19 12.80
CA GLN A 57 0.91 -13.08 12.74
C GLN A 57 2.22 -12.35 13.00
N GLU A 58 2.46 -11.23 12.33
CA GLU A 58 3.74 -10.52 12.35
C GLU A 58 3.86 -9.55 13.54
N GLN A 59 2.73 -9.07 14.08
CA GLN A 59 2.70 -7.97 15.05
C GLN A 59 1.96 -8.30 16.36
N PRO A 60 2.18 -9.50 16.98
CA PRO A 60 1.47 -9.91 18.19
C PRO A 60 1.78 -9.03 19.41
N HIS A 61 2.88 -8.28 19.38
CA HIS A 61 3.24 -7.33 20.44
C HIS A 61 2.38 -6.06 20.39
N LEU A 62 2.06 -5.56 19.18
CA LEU A 62 1.18 -4.42 18.96
C LEU A 62 -0.27 -4.75 19.35
N LEU A 63 -0.67 -6.01 19.17
CA LEU A 63 -1.99 -6.51 19.60
C LEU A 63 -2.22 -6.52 21.11
N ARG A 64 -1.17 -6.33 21.93
CA ARG A 64 -1.31 -6.17 23.38
C ARG A 64 -1.75 -4.76 23.76
N ALA A 65 -1.41 -3.77 22.94
CA ALA A 65 -1.71 -2.37 23.18
C ALA A 65 -2.96 -1.92 22.40
N TYR A 66 -3.16 -2.43 21.18
CA TYR A 66 -4.25 -2.05 20.30
C TYR A 66 -5.04 -3.27 19.81
N PRO A 67 -6.38 -3.21 19.78
CA PRO A 67 -7.19 -4.27 19.19
C PRO A 67 -6.83 -4.45 17.71
N LEU A 68 -6.80 -5.70 17.26
CA LEU A 68 -6.51 -6.04 15.86
C LEU A 68 -7.46 -5.31 14.89
N ASP A 69 -8.75 -5.31 15.19
CA ASP A 69 -9.77 -4.64 14.37
C ASP A 69 -9.52 -3.13 14.28
N PHE A 70 -9.10 -2.49 15.38
CA PHE A 70 -8.76 -1.07 15.40
C PHE A 70 -7.56 -0.74 14.52
N LEU A 71 -6.50 -1.55 14.60
CA LEU A 71 -5.31 -1.36 13.74
C LEU A 71 -5.66 -1.53 12.27
N VAL A 72 -6.42 -2.57 11.94
CA VAL A 72 -6.87 -2.82 10.56
C VAL A 72 -7.73 -1.66 10.05
N ASP A 73 -8.68 -1.17 10.85
CA ASP A 73 -9.50 -0.02 10.48
C ASP A 73 -8.67 1.25 10.27
N ALA A 74 -7.68 1.51 11.15
CA ALA A 74 -6.78 2.66 11.02
C ALA A 74 -5.93 2.58 9.75
N ILE A 75 -5.40 1.40 9.43
CA ILE A 75 -4.62 1.16 8.21
C ILE A 75 -5.49 1.35 6.97
N GLU A 76 -6.67 0.74 6.91
CA GLU A 76 -7.59 0.82 5.76
C GLU A 76 -8.08 2.26 5.52
N ALA A 77 -8.42 2.99 6.59
CA ALA A 77 -8.85 4.39 6.49
C ALA A 77 -7.71 5.30 5.98
N THR A 78 -6.51 5.11 6.52
CA THR A 78 -5.34 5.89 6.12
C THR A 78 -4.93 5.56 4.69
N GLN A 79 -4.89 4.28 4.34
CA GLN A 79 -4.58 3.80 3.00
C GLN A 79 -5.57 4.37 1.98
N THR A 80 -6.87 4.37 2.28
CA THR A 80 -7.89 4.93 1.38
C THR A 80 -7.61 6.41 1.10
N ARG A 81 -7.27 7.18 2.14
CA ARG A 81 -6.90 8.59 1.99
C ARG A 81 -5.62 8.78 1.18
N CYS A 82 -4.58 7.99 1.43
CA CYS A 82 -3.33 8.05 0.67
C CYS A 82 -3.56 7.67 -0.80
N HIS A 83 -4.37 6.63 -1.06
CA HIS A 83 -4.72 6.19 -2.39
C HIS A 83 -5.47 7.28 -3.17
N GLN A 84 -6.46 7.93 -2.56
CA GLN A 84 -7.15 9.07 -3.16
C GLN A 84 -6.20 10.22 -3.50
N ARG A 85 -5.22 10.51 -2.64
CA ARG A 85 -4.18 11.53 -2.91
C ARG A 85 -3.29 11.13 -4.08
N ILE A 86 -2.85 9.88 -4.14
CA ILE A 86 -1.98 9.37 -5.20
C ILE A 86 -2.73 9.37 -6.54
N VAL A 87 -3.93 8.81 -6.59
CA VAL A 87 -4.76 8.78 -7.81
C VAL A 87 -5.16 10.20 -8.23
N GLY A 88 -5.50 11.07 -7.29
CA GLY A 88 -5.78 12.48 -7.56
C GLY A 88 -4.57 13.22 -8.13
N ALA A 89 -3.36 12.94 -7.63
CA ALA A 89 -2.12 13.52 -8.16
C ALA A 89 -1.76 13.00 -9.56
N ILE A 90 -2.03 11.73 -9.84
CA ILE A 90 -1.85 11.14 -11.18
C ILE A 90 -2.86 11.74 -12.19
N ALA A 91 -4.09 11.96 -11.75
CA ALA A 91 -5.17 12.49 -12.59
C ALA A 91 -5.11 14.01 -12.79
N ALA A 92 -4.47 14.75 -11.89
CA ALA A 92 -4.32 16.20 -12.01
C ALA A 92 -3.29 16.56 -13.09
N PRO A 93 -3.69 17.17 -14.22
CA PRO A 93 -2.71 17.77 -15.12
C PRO A 93 -2.04 18.94 -14.37
N ALA A 94 -0.71 18.91 -14.29
CA ALA A 94 0.07 20.00 -13.69
C ALA A 94 -0.43 21.36 -14.26
N PRO A 95 -0.71 22.35 -13.41
CA PRO A 95 -1.13 23.65 -13.88
C PRO A 95 0.03 24.22 -14.69
N ARG A 96 -0.12 24.27 -16.02
CA ARG A 96 0.79 25.05 -16.85
C ARG A 96 0.56 26.50 -16.43
N LEU A 97 1.48 27.03 -15.63
CA LEU A 97 1.61 28.47 -15.43
C LEU A 97 1.72 29.10 -16.82
N ALA A 98 0.63 29.73 -17.25
CA ALA A 98 0.60 30.59 -18.41
C ALA A 98 1.42 31.83 -18.06
N ALA A 99 2.50 32.04 -18.82
CA ALA A 99 3.34 33.24 -18.78
C ALA A 99 2.68 34.38 -19.57
#